data_AF-A0A959FY57-F1
#
_entry.id   AF-A0A959FY57-F1
#
_cell.length_a   1.000
_cell.length_b   1.000
_cell.length_c   1.000
_cell.angle_alpha   90.00
_cell.angle_beta   90.00
_cell.angle_gamma   90.00
#
_symmetry.space_group_name_H-M   'P 1'
#
loop_
_entity.id
_entity.type
_entity.pdbx_description
1 polymer ?
#
loop_
_entity_poly.entity_id
_entity_poly.type
_entity_poly.pdbx_seq_one_letter_code
_entity_poly.pdbx_strand_id
1 'polypeptide(L)'
;MLFPKRSLLLTLFLGFCIALHAQDNERPSIPEKTAGLEKKEGYFNYYWDAMAGKIWLEIPKNRQDFLYVNALSAGVGSNDIGLDRGQLGNTRIVRFELIGNKVLLQQPNMRYRATSSNPKEVQAVEEAFASSVLWGFQIEAEDEQAYLIDLTPLLLSDAHGVAQSLKSSKQGSYSLEESRSAVYLPRSKNFPKNTELEATLTFLGQPEGSYIRSVTPTPSAVTVRMHHSFIELPDANYEPRAFDPRCGYFFEEYADYASPINQPMVKKWIARHRLEKKNPELPKSEPVEPIVYYMDPGTPEPIKSALMEGAGWWNQAFEAAGYINAFQVKELPEGADMLDVRYNVIQWVHRATRG
;
A
#
# COMPACT_ATOMS: atom_id res chain seq x y z
N MET A 1 20.27 -2.19 89.94
CA MET A 1 21.64 -2.39 89.40
C MET A 1 21.55 -3.51 88.37
N LEU A 2 21.06 -3.27 87.14
CA LEU A 2 21.79 -2.84 85.93
C LEU A 2 23.07 -3.68 85.70
N PHE A 3 23.37 -4.39 84.59
CA PHE A 3 22.76 -4.87 83.34
C PHE A 3 23.72 -5.99 82.82
N PRO A 4 23.31 -6.96 81.98
CA PRO A 4 24.23 -7.96 81.44
C PRO A 4 24.94 -7.49 80.16
N LYS A 5 26.15 -8.03 79.95
CA LYS A 5 27.07 -7.74 78.84
C LYS A 5 26.44 -8.10 77.48
N ARG A 6 26.41 -7.15 76.54
CA ARG A 6 26.14 -7.39 75.12
C ARG A 6 27.46 -7.64 74.38
N SER A 7 27.62 -8.84 73.82
CA SER A 7 28.63 -9.13 72.79
C SER A 7 28.14 -8.53 71.46
N LEU A 8 28.95 -7.66 70.88
CA LEU A 8 28.72 -7.06 69.57
C LEU A 8 29.34 -7.99 68.50
N LEU A 9 28.51 -8.76 67.80
CA LEU A 9 28.90 -9.41 66.55
C LEU A 9 28.91 -8.34 65.45
N LEU A 10 30.09 -8.00 64.94
CA LEU A 10 30.27 -7.13 63.79
C LEU A 10 30.19 -8.00 62.51
N THR A 11 29.00 -8.11 61.92
CA THR A 11 28.82 -8.81 60.64
C THR A 11 29.31 -7.90 59.52
N LEU A 12 30.47 -8.22 58.95
CA LEU A 12 31.06 -7.54 57.80
C LEU A 12 30.23 -7.92 56.55
N PHE A 13 29.25 -7.09 56.19
CA PHE A 13 28.53 -7.22 54.92
C PHE A 13 29.44 -6.71 53.79
N LEU A 14 30.14 -7.65 53.13
CA LEU A 14 30.89 -7.37 51.92
C LEU A 14 29.87 -7.13 50.79
N GLY A 15 29.59 -5.86 50.50
CA GLY A 15 28.75 -5.46 49.37
C GLY A 15 29.42 -5.84 48.06
N PHE A 16 28.93 -6.92 47.43
CA PHE A 16 29.27 -7.29 46.06
C PHE A 16 28.57 -6.29 45.12
N CYS A 17 29.24 -5.18 44.81
CA CYS A 17 28.81 -4.28 43.75
C CYS A 17 28.98 -5.00 42.42
N ILE A 18 27.91 -5.68 41.97
CA ILE A 18 27.76 -6.07 40.58
C ILE A 18 27.66 -4.76 39.81
N ALA A 19 28.75 -4.36 39.15
CA ALA A 19 28.70 -3.35 38.12
C ALA A 19 27.82 -3.91 36.99
N LEU A 20 26.54 -3.56 37.00
CA LEU A 20 25.71 -3.59 35.80
C LEU A 20 26.45 -2.74 34.76
N HIS A 21 27.16 -3.39 33.86
CA HIS A 21 27.48 -2.76 32.59
C HIS A 21 26.14 -2.44 31.95
N ALA A 22 25.83 -1.15 31.84
CA ALA A 22 24.88 -0.71 30.84
C ALA A 22 25.48 -1.18 29.51
N GLN A 23 24.92 -2.27 28.98
CA GLN A 23 25.20 -2.69 27.62
C GLN A 23 24.63 -1.55 26.78
N ASP A 24 25.50 -0.72 26.20
CA ASP A 24 25.08 0.24 25.19
C ASP A 24 24.30 -0.55 24.15
N ASN A 25 22.99 -0.38 24.13
CA ASN A 25 22.07 -0.98 23.18
C ASN A 25 22.21 -0.23 21.85
N GLU A 26 23.43 -0.13 21.33
CA GLU A 26 23.66 0.36 19.98
C GLU A 26 23.08 -0.67 19.01
N ARG A 27 22.11 -0.24 18.21
CA ARG A 27 21.54 -1.07 17.15
C ARG A 27 22.65 -1.33 16.13
N PRO A 28 22.69 -2.53 15.51
CA PRO A 28 23.61 -2.77 14.43
C PRO A 28 23.34 -1.79 13.27
N SER A 29 24.38 -1.52 12.50
CA SER A 29 24.23 -0.73 11.27
C SER A 29 23.49 -1.53 10.19
N ILE A 30 22.86 -0.84 9.25
CA ILE A 30 22.19 -1.50 8.11
C ILE A 30 23.16 -2.41 7.34
N PRO A 31 24.39 -1.98 6.97
CA PRO A 31 25.34 -2.85 6.27
C PRO A 31 25.75 -4.10 7.05
N GLU A 32 25.83 -4.03 8.38
CA GLU A 32 26.12 -5.20 9.21
C GLU A 32 24.96 -6.20 9.19
N LYS A 33 23.72 -5.70 9.34
CA LYS A 33 22.51 -6.54 9.37
C LYS A 33 22.19 -7.17 8.01
N THR A 34 22.52 -6.49 6.92
CA THR A 34 22.26 -6.96 5.54
C THR A 34 23.50 -7.53 4.85
N ALA A 35 24.56 -7.83 5.60
CA ALA A 35 25.79 -8.38 5.05
C ALA A 35 25.54 -9.65 4.22
N GLY A 36 25.94 -9.61 2.95
CA GLY A 36 25.75 -10.72 2.01
C GLY A 36 24.36 -10.78 1.35
N LEU A 37 23.44 -9.88 1.69
CA LEU A 37 22.15 -9.73 1.01
C LEU A 37 22.27 -8.76 -0.17
N GLU A 38 21.55 -9.06 -1.25
CA GLU A 38 21.46 -8.16 -2.41
C GLU A 38 20.47 -7.03 -2.11
N LYS A 39 20.92 -5.77 -2.28
CA LYS A 39 20.06 -4.59 -2.21
C LYS A 39 19.20 -4.48 -3.46
N LYS A 40 17.88 -4.45 -3.30
CA LYS A 40 16.91 -4.19 -4.38
C LYS A 40 16.55 -2.71 -4.35
N GLU A 41 17.13 -1.91 -5.25
CA GLU A 41 16.90 -0.46 -5.31
C GLU A 41 15.60 -0.08 -6.01
N GLY A 42 14.94 0.97 -5.53
CA GLY A 42 13.69 1.51 -6.08
C GLY A 42 13.10 2.56 -5.15
N TYR A 43 11.76 2.64 -5.04
CA TYR A 43 11.13 3.65 -4.18
C TYR A 43 11.50 3.48 -2.70
N PHE A 44 11.21 2.32 -2.13
CA PHE A 44 11.84 1.85 -0.90
C PHE A 44 12.82 0.74 -1.24
N ASN A 45 14.07 0.88 -0.80
CA ASN A 45 15.02 -0.21 -0.96
C ASN A 45 14.64 -1.37 -0.04
N TYR A 46 14.82 -2.60 -0.53
CA TYR A 46 14.63 -3.78 0.31
C TYR A 46 15.71 -4.84 0.06
N TYR A 47 15.79 -5.79 0.97
CA TYR A 47 16.66 -6.95 0.88
C TYR A 47 15.85 -8.21 1.07
N TRP A 48 16.20 -9.26 0.33
CA TRP A 48 15.65 -10.59 0.52
C TRP A 48 16.66 -11.49 1.22
N ASP A 49 16.30 -11.96 2.42
CA ASP A 49 17.02 -13.00 3.14
C ASP A 49 16.37 -14.35 2.86
N ALA A 50 16.94 -15.10 1.93
CA ALA A 50 16.43 -16.39 1.50
C ALA A 50 16.47 -17.45 2.60
N MET A 51 17.44 -17.37 3.52
CA MET A 51 17.59 -18.35 4.58
C MET A 51 16.58 -18.13 5.70
N ALA A 52 16.32 -16.87 6.06
CA ALA A 52 15.32 -16.53 7.05
C ALA A 52 13.90 -16.43 6.48
N GLY A 53 13.75 -16.35 5.16
CA GLY A 53 12.46 -16.10 4.52
C GLY A 53 11.96 -14.66 4.73
N LYS A 54 12.87 -13.68 4.84
CA LYS A 54 12.55 -12.32 5.29
C LYS A 54 12.75 -11.26 4.22
N ILE A 55 11.84 -10.29 4.20
CA ILE A 55 11.99 -9.03 3.47
C ILE A 55 12.36 -7.95 4.48
N TRP A 56 13.57 -7.43 4.37
CA TRP A 56 14.02 -6.27 5.13
C TRP A 56 13.79 -5.01 4.31
N LEU A 57 13.09 -4.02 4.87
CA LEU A 57 12.78 -2.77 4.18
C LEU A 57 13.57 -1.61 4.80
N GLU A 58 14.25 -0.81 3.97
CA GLU A 58 14.84 0.46 4.38
C GLU A 58 13.77 1.54 4.39
N ILE A 59 13.57 2.16 5.55
CA ILE A 59 12.69 3.32 5.74
C ILE A 59 13.55 4.58 5.83
N PRO A 60 13.52 5.46 4.83
CA PRO A 60 14.19 6.75 4.88
C PRO A 60 13.72 7.58 6.09
N LYS A 61 14.63 8.26 6.77
CA LYS A 61 14.28 9.11 7.92
C LYS A 61 13.47 10.35 7.55
N ASN A 62 13.56 10.80 6.29
CA ASN A 62 12.67 11.80 5.70
C ASN A 62 11.29 11.17 5.39
N ARG A 63 10.56 10.87 6.45
CA ARG A 63 9.28 10.14 6.45
C ARG A 63 8.15 10.91 5.76
N GLN A 64 8.07 10.79 4.44
CA GLN A 64 7.01 11.40 3.62
C GLN A 64 5.78 10.49 3.53
N ASP A 65 4.63 11.10 3.22
CA ASP A 65 3.41 10.36 2.90
C ASP A 65 3.60 9.62 1.57
N PHE A 66 3.05 8.42 1.50
CA PHE A 66 3.04 7.57 0.31
C PHE A 66 1.70 6.86 0.18
N LEU A 67 1.40 6.38 -1.03
CA LEU A 67 0.19 5.59 -1.28
C LEU A 67 0.49 4.12 -1.03
N TYR A 68 -0.30 3.50 -0.17
CA TYR A 68 -0.29 2.06 0.08
C TYR A 68 -1.56 1.43 -0.48
N VAL A 69 -1.38 0.51 -1.43
CA VAL A 69 -2.46 -0.22 -2.09
C VAL A 69 -2.32 -1.71 -1.82
N ASN A 70 -3.42 -2.34 -1.44
CA ASN A 70 -3.54 -3.78 -1.37
C ASN A 70 -4.27 -4.29 -2.61
N ALA A 71 -3.88 -5.47 -3.09
CA ALA A 71 -4.61 -6.16 -4.14
C ALA A 71 -4.47 -7.68 -4.01
N LEU A 72 -5.23 -8.42 -4.82
CA LEU A 72 -5.02 -9.84 -5.03
C LEU A 72 -4.39 -10.08 -6.40
N SER A 73 -3.09 -10.38 -6.45
CA SER A 73 -2.41 -10.71 -7.72
C SER A 73 -2.80 -12.10 -8.23
N ALA A 74 -3.33 -12.97 -7.35
CA ALA A 74 -4.08 -14.16 -7.70
C ALA A 74 -5.24 -14.34 -6.71
N GLY A 75 -6.48 -14.37 -7.22
CA GLY A 75 -7.69 -14.58 -6.44
C GLY A 75 -8.24 -16.00 -6.56
N VAL A 76 -9.51 -16.17 -6.21
CA VAL A 76 -10.26 -17.44 -6.29
C VAL A 76 -11.07 -17.57 -7.59
N GLY A 77 -11.23 -16.49 -8.36
CA GLY A 77 -11.87 -16.53 -9.69
C GLY A 77 -13.39 -16.73 -9.69
N SER A 78 -14.07 -16.29 -8.63
CA SER A 78 -15.53 -16.34 -8.49
C SER A 78 -16.10 -14.93 -8.31
N ASN A 79 -16.97 -14.53 -9.24
CA ASN A 79 -17.70 -13.27 -9.17
C ASN A 79 -18.56 -13.14 -7.89
N ASP A 80 -19.24 -14.22 -7.51
CA ASP A 80 -20.10 -14.24 -6.32
C ASP A 80 -19.34 -14.09 -5.01
N ILE A 81 -18.09 -14.58 -4.96
CA ILE A 81 -17.21 -14.41 -3.80
C ILE A 81 -16.54 -13.02 -3.83
N GLY A 82 -16.23 -12.51 -5.03
CA GLY A 82 -15.62 -11.20 -5.21
C GLY A 82 -14.17 -11.14 -4.72
N LEU A 83 -13.38 -12.18 -5.00
CA LEU A 83 -11.94 -12.25 -4.73
C LEU A 83 -11.22 -12.58 -6.05
N ASP A 84 -11.19 -11.62 -6.96
CA ASP A 84 -10.63 -11.81 -8.31
C ASP A 84 -9.14 -11.50 -8.40
N ARG A 85 -8.45 -12.09 -9.38
CA ARG A 85 -7.10 -11.65 -9.77
C ARG A 85 -7.17 -10.19 -10.25
N GLY A 86 -6.22 -9.37 -9.82
CA GLY A 86 -6.15 -7.94 -10.14
C GLY A 86 -7.13 -7.07 -9.34
N GLN A 87 -7.90 -7.66 -8.42
CA GLN A 87 -8.84 -6.88 -7.62
C GLN A 87 -8.08 -5.97 -6.66
N LEU A 88 -8.29 -4.66 -6.80
CA LEU A 88 -7.83 -3.67 -5.83
C LEU A 88 -8.63 -3.79 -4.54
N GLY A 89 -7.91 -3.76 -3.43
CA GLY A 89 -8.46 -3.62 -2.09
C GLY A 89 -8.49 -2.15 -1.70
N ASN A 90 -8.04 -1.88 -0.49
CA ASN A 90 -7.97 -0.51 0.02
C ASN A 90 -6.81 0.27 -0.59
N THR A 91 -7.07 1.53 -0.94
CA THR A 91 -6.08 2.54 -1.32
C THR A 91 -5.96 3.56 -0.19
N ARG A 92 -4.76 3.77 0.34
CA ARG A 92 -4.56 4.58 1.55
C ARG A 92 -3.35 5.48 1.42
N ILE A 93 -3.51 6.75 1.76
CA ILE A 93 -2.35 7.59 2.10
C ILE A 93 -1.88 7.16 3.49
N VAL A 94 -0.58 6.87 3.60
CA VAL A 94 0.06 6.41 4.82
C VAL A 94 1.43 7.06 4.98
N ARG A 95 1.98 6.98 6.19
CA ARG A 95 3.36 7.40 6.50
C ARG A 95 3.98 6.48 7.52
N PHE A 96 5.31 6.42 7.53
CA PHE A 96 6.04 5.79 8.62
C PHE A 96 6.28 6.81 9.73
N GLU A 97 5.84 6.53 10.95
CA GLU A 97 6.05 7.39 12.12
C GLU A 97 6.99 6.69 13.12
N LEU A 98 7.99 7.41 13.63
CA LEU A 98 8.88 6.87 14.66
C LEU A 98 8.30 7.20 16.02
N ILE A 99 8.02 6.18 16.82
CA ILE A 99 7.59 6.35 18.20
C ILE A 99 8.47 5.48 19.10
N GLY A 100 9.38 6.15 19.82
CA GLY A 100 10.36 5.48 20.67
C GLY A 100 11.26 4.55 19.86
N ASN A 101 11.16 3.24 20.11
CA ASN A 101 11.95 2.21 19.44
C ASN A 101 11.21 1.51 18.28
N LYS A 102 10.06 2.02 17.86
CA LYS A 102 9.23 1.42 16.82
C LYS A 102 9.00 2.37 15.66
N VAL A 103 8.81 1.79 14.48
CA VAL A 103 8.25 2.47 13.31
C VAL A 103 6.80 2.02 13.17
N LEU A 104 5.86 2.95 13.12
CA LEU A 104 4.44 2.68 12.91
C LEU A 104 4.07 3.02 11.47
N LEU A 105 3.32 2.13 10.81
CA LEU A 105 2.64 2.47 9.56
C LEU A 105 1.32 3.15 9.91
N GLN A 106 1.30 4.47 9.84
CA GLN A 106 0.15 5.28 10.21
C GLN A 106 -0.65 5.68 8.97
N GLN A 107 -1.97 5.58 9.07
CA GLN A 107 -2.93 6.09 8.11
C GLN A 107 -3.59 7.35 8.72
N PRO A 108 -3.26 8.57 8.25
CA PRO A 108 -3.96 9.77 8.65
C PRO A 108 -5.43 9.76 8.18
N ASN A 109 -6.27 10.57 8.84
CA ASN A 109 -7.66 10.70 8.46
C ASN A 109 -7.81 11.66 7.27
N MET A 110 -8.00 11.11 6.09
CA MET A 110 -8.18 11.90 4.87
C MET A 110 -9.65 12.32 4.63
N ARG A 111 -10.59 11.97 5.52
CA ARG A 111 -12.01 12.37 5.37
C ARG A 111 -12.35 13.67 6.10
N TYR A 112 -11.62 14.00 7.16
CA TYR A 112 -11.84 15.20 7.96
C TYR A 112 -10.52 15.97 8.06
N ARG A 113 -10.49 17.20 7.54
CA ARG A 113 -9.28 18.01 7.40
C ARG A 113 -9.58 19.48 7.70
N ALA A 114 -8.54 20.30 7.80
CA ALA A 114 -8.65 21.75 7.79
C ALA A 114 -7.67 22.33 6.78
N THR A 115 -8.17 23.02 5.75
CA THR A 115 -7.34 23.77 4.80
C THR A 115 -7.14 25.18 5.32
N SER A 116 -6.24 25.35 6.28
CA SER A 116 -6.02 26.63 6.97
C SER A 116 -4.55 27.04 6.99
N SER A 117 -4.32 28.36 6.96
CA SER A 117 -2.99 28.93 7.26
C SER A 117 -2.71 28.97 8.77
N ASN A 118 -3.70 28.70 9.62
CA ASN A 118 -3.54 28.60 11.06
C ASN A 118 -3.13 27.18 11.45
N PRO A 119 -1.86 26.92 11.83
CA PRO A 119 -1.40 25.58 12.16
C PRO A 119 -2.11 24.98 13.38
N LYS A 120 -2.66 25.79 14.29
CA LYS A 120 -3.39 25.31 15.46
C LYS A 120 -4.78 24.80 15.12
N GLU A 121 -5.41 25.36 14.09
CA GLU A 121 -6.69 24.86 13.59
C GLU A 121 -6.50 23.53 12.86
N VAL A 122 -5.44 23.41 12.05
CA VAL A 122 -5.05 22.14 11.41
C VAL A 122 -4.81 21.06 12.47
N GLN A 123 -3.97 21.36 13.47
CA GLN A 123 -3.69 20.46 14.58
C GLN A 123 -4.96 20.05 15.35
N ALA A 124 -5.84 21.00 15.66
CA ALA A 124 -7.07 20.71 16.41
C ALA A 124 -7.99 19.72 15.68
N VAL A 125 -8.08 19.82 14.34
CA VAL A 125 -8.86 18.87 13.53
C VAL A 125 -8.16 17.50 13.46
N GLU A 126 -6.84 17.48 13.29
CA GLU A 126 -6.06 16.23 13.34
C GLU A 126 -6.21 15.50 14.68
N GLU A 127 -6.25 16.22 15.80
CA GLU A 127 -6.48 15.64 17.15
C GLU A 127 -7.94 15.23 17.37
N ALA A 128 -8.90 15.90 16.72
CA ALA A 128 -10.32 15.61 16.87
C ALA A 128 -10.76 14.35 16.10
N PHE A 129 -10.07 13.97 15.02
CA PHE A 129 -10.40 12.82 14.20
C PHE A 129 -9.30 11.78 14.19
N ALA A 130 -9.63 10.58 14.66
CA ALA A 130 -8.66 9.50 14.80
C ALA A 130 -7.96 9.14 13.49
N SER A 131 -6.63 8.97 13.58
CA SER A 131 -5.81 8.22 12.62
C SER A 131 -5.80 6.73 13.00
N SER A 132 -5.30 5.89 12.10
CA SER A 132 -5.18 4.45 12.33
C SER A 132 -3.73 4.01 12.24
N VAL A 133 -3.24 3.25 13.23
CA VAL A 133 -1.97 2.52 13.11
C VAL A 133 -2.27 1.18 12.45
N LEU A 134 -1.80 1.01 11.21
CA LEU A 134 -2.02 -0.21 10.41
C LEU A 134 -1.07 -1.32 10.79
N TRP A 135 0.16 -0.97 11.18
CA TRP A 135 1.18 -1.92 11.62
C TRP A 135 2.22 -1.25 12.51
N GLY A 136 2.91 -2.02 13.33
CA GLY A 136 4.05 -1.57 14.13
C GLY A 136 5.25 -2.48 13.94
N PHE A 137 6.40 -1.89 13.60
CA PHE A 137 7.66 -2.56 13.34
C PHE A 137 8.68 -2.28 14.43
N GLN A 138 9.50 -3.27 14.73
CA GLN A 138 10.73 -3.07 15.49
C GLN A 138 11.83 -2.59 14.56
N ILE A 139 12.70 -1.71 15.07
CA ILE A 139 13.89 -1.28 14.34
C ILE A 139 14.98 -2.32 14.58
N GLU A 140 15.43 -2.94 13.50
CA GLU A 140 16.34 -4.08 13.50
C GLU A 140 17.79 -3.67 13.21
N ALA A 141 17.95 -2.53 12.54
CA ALA A 141 19.20 -1.83 12.30
C ALA A 141 18.92 -0.37 11.94
N GLU A 142 19.90 0.52 12.04
CA GLU A 142 19.78 1.90 11.57
C GLU A 142 21.13 2.48 11.15
N ASP A 143 21.09 3.50 10.30
CA ASP A 143 22.26 4.34 9.98
C ASP A 143 21.84 5.81 10.02
N GLU A 144 22.66 6.73 9.50
CA GLU A 144 22.32 8.16 9.49
C GLU A 144 21.06 8.49 8.67
N GLN A 145 20.76 7.71 7.61
CA GLN A 145 19.78 8.04 6.59
C GLN A 145 18.48 7.22 6.69
N ALA A 146 18.53 6.02 7.25
CA ALA A 146 17.41 5.09 7.25
C ALA A 146 17.30 4.22 8.51
N TYR A 147 16.12 3.62 8.69
CA TYR A 147 15.86 2.51 9.60
C TYR A 147 15.66 1.23 8.79
N LEU A 148 16.06 0.08 9.32
CA LEU A 148 15.75 -1.22 8.74
C LEU A 148 14.70 -1.94 9.59
N ILE A 149 13.66 -2.44 8.93
CA ILE A 149 12.56 -3.18 9.58
C ILE A 149 12.35 -4.54 8.92
N ASP A 150 11.82 -5.51 9.67
CA ASP A 150 11.25 -6.75 9.12
C ASP A 150 9.83 -6.48 8.62
N LEU A 151 9.66 -6.49 7.30
CA LEU A 151 8.36 -6.24 6.67
C LEU A 151 7.51 -7.51 6.52
N THR A 152 8.12 -8.70 6.63
CA THR A 152 7.47 -9.98 6.35
C THR A 152 6.14 -10.17 7.09
N PRO A 153 6.01 -9.86 8.40
CA PRO A 153 4.74 -10.01 9.10
C PRO A 153 3.57 -9.22 8.50
N LEU A 154 3.84 -8.02 7.96
CA LEU A 154 2.83 -7.24 7.25
C LEU A 154 2.46 -7.90 5.91
N LEU A 155 3.45 -8.39 5.15
CA LEU A 155 3.22 -9.08 3.87
C LEU A 155 2.40 -10.36 4.04
N LEU A 156 2.60 -11.07 5.15
CA LEU A 156 1.87 -12.29 5.46
C LEU A 156 0.48 -12.04 6.06
N SER A 157 0.07 -10.78 6.26
CA SER A 157 -1.22 -10.44 6.85
C SER A 157 -2.38 -10.49 5.84
N ASP A 158 -3.60 -10.74 6.31
CA ASP A 158 -4.82 -10.63 5.50
C ASP A 158 -5.25 -9.16 5.29
N ALA A 159 -4.39 -8.36 4.66
CA ALA A 159 -4.60 -6.92 4.49
C ALA A 159 -5.74 -6.56 3.49
N HIS A 160 -6.12 -7.51 2.63
CA HIS A 160 -7.26 -7.40 1.70
C HIS A 160 -8.59 -7.84 2.33
N GLY A 161 -8.56 -8.59 3.44
CA GLY A 161 -9.77 -9.06 4.13
C GLY A 161 -10.41 -10.28 3.50
N VAL A 162 -9.62 -11.20 2.95
CA VAL A 162 -10.06 -12.46 2.33
C VAL A 162 -10.93 -13.29 3.27
N ALA A 163 -10.50 -13.47 4.53
CA ALA A 163 -11.27 -14.23 5.51
C ALA A 163 -12.64 -13.59 5.77
N GLN A 164 -12.68 -12.26 5.88
CA GLN A 164 -13.91 -11.51 6.06
C GLN A 164 -14.82 -11.61 4.82
N SER A 165 -14.26 -11.52 3.61
CA SER A 165 -15.03 -11.66 2.36
C SER A 165 -15.65 -13.04 2.21
N LEU A 166 -14.92 -14.12 2.52
CA LEU A 166 -15.44 -15.49 2.51
C LEU A 166 -16.58 -15.66 3.52
N LYS A 167 -16.44 -15.09 4.72
CA LYS A 167 -17.49 -15.10 5.74
C LYS A 167 -18.73 -14.31 5.31
N SER A 168 -18.55 -13.09 4.83
CA SER A 168 -19.64 -12.21 4.38
C SER A 168 -20.40 -12.80 3.18
N SER A 169 -19.71 -13.51 2.29
CA SER A 169 -20.31 -14.22 1.14
C SER A 169 -20.85 -15.61 1.50
N LYS A 170 -20.90 -15.98 2.79
CA LYS A 170 -21.42 -17.27 3.30
C LYS A 170 -20.69 -18.49 2.74
N GLN A 171 -19.39 -18.38 2.49
CA GLN A 171 -18.56 -19.49 2.02
C GLN A 171 -17.95 -20.30 3.15
N GLY A 172 -18.07 -19.83 4.40
CA GLY A 172 -17.54 -20.48 5.60
C GLY A 172 -16.70 -19.52 6.43
N SER A 173 -16.23 -20.00 7.58
CA SER A 173 -15.29 -19.26 8.43
C SER A 173 -13.88 -19.79 8.19
N TYR A 174 -12.98 -18.87 7.82
CA TYR A 174 -11.59 -19.17 7.50
C TYR A 174 -10.65 -18.33 8.36
N SER A 175 -9.48 -18.88 8.67
CA SER A 175 -8.37 -18.19 9.35
C SER A 175 -7.10 -18.36 8.54
N LEU A 176 -6.27 -17.31 8.51
CA LEU A 176 -4.95 -17.35 7.92
C LEU A 176 -4.08 -18.40 8.61
N GLU A 177 -3.36 -19.18 7.81
CA GLU A 177 -2.43 -20.21 8.27
C GLU A 177 -1.00 -19.82 7.86
N GLU A 178 -0.24 -19.31 8.82
CA GLU A 178 1.11 -18.79 8.59
C GLU A 178 2.08 -19.89 8.12
N SER A 179 1.96 -21.12 8.64
CA SER A 179 2.84 -22.24 8.24
C SER A 179 2.69 -22.65 6.76
N ARG A 180 1.61 -22.22 6.10
CA ARG A 180 1.32 -22.45 4.67
C ARG A 180 1.36 -21.16 3.85
N SER A 181 2.01 -20.13 4.39
CA SER A 181 2.10 -18.81 3.79
C SER A 181 3.56 -18.38 3.71
N ALA A 182 3.93 -17.69 2.63
CA ALA A 182 5.31 -17.29 2.39
C ALA A 182 5.38 -16.12 1.40
N VAL A 183 6.47 -15.35 1.46
CA VAL A 183 6.78 -14.31 0.47
C VAL A 183 6.87 -14.93 -0.93
N TYR A 184 6.30 -14.25 -1.92
CA TYR A 184 6.31 -14.65 -3.32
C TYR A 184 7.22 -13.73 -4.15
N LEU A 185 8.45 -14.18 -4.38
CA LEU A 185 9.47 -13.38 -5.07
C LEU A 185 9.27 -13.10 -6.55
N PRO A 186 8.71 -14.00 -7.40
CA PRO A 186 8.69 -13.78 -8.85
C PRO A 186 8.02 -12.47 -9.31
N ARG A 187 7.16 -11.89 -8.46
CA ARG A 187 6.50 -10.60 -8.67
C ARG A 187 6.77 -9.57 -7.56
N SER A 188 7.68 -9.88 -6.64
CA SER A 188 8.23 -8.91 -5.71
C SER A 188 9.33 -8.13 -6.43
N LYS A 189 9.02 -6.90 -6.83
CA LYS A 189 9.84 -6.08 -7.73
C LYS A 189 9.95 -4.66 -7.18
N ASN A 190 11.01 -3.97 -7.58
CA ASN A 190 11.22 -2.59 -7.20
C ASN A 190 11.37 -1.72 -8.44
N PHE A 191 10.74 -0.55 -8.41
CA PHE A 191 10.73 0.42 -9.49
C PHE A 191 11.04 1.81 -8.92
N PRO A 192 11.40 2.79 -9.77
CA PRO A 192 11.76 4.13 -9.29
C PRO A 192 10.65 4.83 -8.48
N LYS A 193 9.39 4.56 -8.81
CA LYS A 193 8.21 5.25 -8.26
C LYS A 193 7.35 4.37 -7.35
N ASN A 194 7.67 3.08 -7.25
CA ASN A 194 6.91 2.15 -6.43
C ASN A 194 7.69 0.87 -6.06
N THR A 195 7.36 0.31 -4.91
CA THR A 195 7.87 -0.97 -4.40
C THR A 195 6.73 -1.96 -4.30
N GLU A 196 6.88 -3.11 -4.95
CA GLU A 196 5.83 -4.10 -5.18
C GLU A 196 6.23 -5.42 -4.53
N LEU A 197 5.44 -5.91 -3.57
CA LEU A 197 5.77 -7.09 -2.79
C LEU A 197 4.57 -8.02 -2.69
N GLU A 198 4.79 -9.31 -2.92
CA GLU A 198 3.73 -10.32 -2.92
C GLU A 198 3.95 -11.39 -1.86
N ALA A 199 2.86 -11.96 -1.36
CA ALA A 199 2.86 -13.13 -0.50
C ALA A 199 1.80 -14.14 -0.94
N THR A 200 2.16 -15.42 -0.91
CA THR A 200 1.20 -16.52 -0.99
C THR A 200 0.60 -16.70 0.39
N LEU A 201 -0.72 -16.55 0.51
CA LEU A 201 -1.44 -16.71 1.77
C LEU A 201 -2.41 -17.87 1.67
N THR A 202 -2.37 -18.77 2.64
CA THR A 202 -3.32 -19.89 2.75
C THR A 202 -4.23 -19.69 3.94
N PHE A 203 -5.53 -19.90 3.73
CA PHE A 203 -6.58 -19.78 4.73
C PHE A 203 -7.24 -21.14 4.94
N LEU A 204 -7.30 -21.60 6.19
CA LEU A 204 -7.96 -22.85 6.57
C LEU A 204 -9.35 -22.56 7.12
N GLY A 205 -10.32 -23.37 6.76
CA GLY A 205 -11.70 -23.17 7.21
C GLY A 205 -12.62 -24.34 6.92
N GLN A 206 -13.86 -24.17 7.36
CA GLN A 206 -14.96 -25.10 7.08
C GLN A 206 -15.78 -24.55 5.91
N PRO A 207 -15.73 -25.18 4.72
CA PRO A 207 -16.46 -24.70 3.55
C PRO A 207 -17.97 -24.89 3.73
N GLU A 208 -18.75 -23.83 3.59
CA GLU A 208 -20.23 -23.86 3.72
C GLU A 208 -20.93 -23.61 2.38
N GLY A 209 -20.37 -22.74 1.54
CA GLY A 209 -20.98 -22.34 0.28
C GLY A 209 -20.62 -23.23 -0.91
N SER A 210 -21.45 -23.22 -1.96
CA SER A 210 -21.21 -23.95 -3.20
C SER A 210 -20.13 -23.32 -4.08
N TYR A 211 -20.01 -21.99 -4.06
CA TYR A 211 -19.07 -21.26 -4.92
C TYR A 211 -17.62 -21.56 -4.55
N ILE A 212 -17.28 -21.59 -3.27
CA ILE A 212 -15.90 -21.91 -2.88
C ILE A 212 -15.53 -23.33 -3.33
N ARG A 213 -16.48 -24.26 -3.29
CA ARG A 213 -16.32 -25.65 -3.74
C ARG A 213 -16.15 -25.78 -5.25
N SER A 214 -16.68 -24.83 -6.04
CA SER A 214 -16.57 -24.88 -7.50
C SER A 214 -15.27 -24.28 -8.03
N VAL A 215 -14.60 -23.42 -7.25
CA VAL A 215 -13.40 -22.69 -7.71
C VAL A 215 -12.12 -23.04 -6.96
N THR A 216 -12.19 -23.88 -5.91
CA THR A 216 -11.01 -24.32 -5.16
C THR A 216 -10.85 -25.84 -5.19
N PRO A 217 -9.64 -26.37 -5.47
CA PRO A 217 -9.41 -27.82 -5.47
C PRO A 217 -9.60 -28.47 -4.10
N THR A 218 -9.27 -27.75 -3.02
CA THR A 218 -9.48 -28.19 -1.63
C THR A 218 -10.21 -27.08 -0.87
N PRO A 219 -11.55 -27.13 -0.77
CA PRO A 219 -12.32 -26.00 -0.25
C PRO A 219 -12.09 -25.65 1.22
N SER A 220 -11.50 -26.55 2.01
CA SER A 220 -11.07 -26.27 3.38
C SER A 220 -9.71 -25.56 3.49
N ALA A 221 -8.99 -25.39 2.37
CA ALA A 221 -7.69 -24.73 2.31
C ALA A 221 -7.62 -23.83 1.06
N VAL A 222 -7.92 -22.55 1.24
CA VAL A 222 -7.99 -21.56 0.17
C VAL A 222 -6.68 -20.78 0.12
N THR A 223 -5.99 -20.82 -1.02
CA THR A 223 -4.73 -20.09 -1.20
C THR A 223 -4.93 -18.99 -2.23
N VAL A 224 -4.50 -17.78 -1.87
CA VAL A 224 -4.51 -16.59 -2.73
C VAL A 224 -3.13 -15.96 -2.74
N ARG A 225 -2.92 -14.97 -3.60
CA ARG A 225 -1.69 -14.19 -3.61
C ARG A 225 -2.01 -12.74 -3.30
N MET A 226 -1.57 -12.31 -2.12
CA MET A 226 -1.69 -10.95 -1.62
C MET A 226 -0.61 -10.09 -2.24
N HIS A 227 -0.98 -8.86 -2.58
CA HIS A 227 -0.10 -7.88 -3.19
C HIS A 227 -0.10 -6.59 -2.37
N HIS A 228 1.10 -6.08 -2.10
CA HIS A 228 1.36 -4.85 -1.38
C HIS A 228 2.14 -3.91 -2.30
N SER A 229 1.56 -2.74 -2.56
CA SER A 229 2.15 -1.72 -3.41
C SER A 229 2.38 -0.46 -2.60
N PHE A 230 3.63 -0.01 -2.52
CA PHE A 230 4.02 1.26 -1.90
C PHE A 230 4.46 2.22 -3.01
N ILE A 231 3.73 3.32 -3.17
CA ILE A 231 3.84 4.20 -4.33
C ILE A 231 4.15 5.62 -3.87
N GLU A 232 5.13 6.25 -4.51
CA GLU A 232 5.44 7.66 -4.31
C GLU A 232 4.24 8.56 -4.65
N LEU A 233 3.95 9.57 -3.82
CA LEU A 233 2.95 10.57 -4.17
C LEU A 233 3.44 11.47 -5.31
N PRO A 234 2.53 11.95 -6.19
CA PRO A 234 2.89 12.93 -7.20
C PRO A 234 3.27 14.28 -6.58
N ASP A 235 3.85 15.17 -7.39
CA ASP A 235 4.14 16.54 -6.99
C ASP A 235 2.86 17.33 -6.61
N ALA A 236 3.05 18.48 -5.95
CA ALA A 236 1.97 19.36 -5.53
C ALA A 236 1.42 20.28 -6.64
N ASN A 237 1.90 20.17 -7.87
CA ASN A 237 1.53 21.05 -9.00
C ASN A 237 0.30 20.52 -9.74
N TYR A 238 -0.73 20.10 -9.01
CA TYR A 238 -2.00 19.67 -9.57
C TYR A 238 -3.12 20.64 -9.20
N GLU A 239 -3.84 21.13 -10.22
CA GLU A 239 -5.03 21.95 -10.00
C GLU A 239 -6.30 21.07 -9.92
N PRO A 240 -6.90 20.93 -8.72
CA PRO A 240 -8.11 20.16 -8.57
C PRO A 240 -9.31 20.90 -9.18
N ARG A 241 -10.28 20.15 -9.72
CA ARG A 241 -11.50 20.71 -10.31
C ARG A 241 -12.72 20.27 -9.49
N ALA A 242 -13.49 21.26 -9.04
CA ALA A 242 -14.67 21.02 -8.22
C ALA A 242 -15.67 20.13 -8.98
N PHE A 243 -16.26 19.17 -8.26
CA PHE A 243 -17.27 18.30 -8.81
C PHE A 243 -18.59 19.06 -9.02
N ASP A 244 -19.21 18.80 -10.17
CA ASP A 244 -20.57 19.25 -10.49
C ASP A 244 -21.43 18.00 -10.73
N PRO A 245 -22.61 17.86 -10.09
CA PRO A 245 -23.46 16.67 -10.25
C PRO A 245 -23.93 16.42 -11.69
N ARG A 246 -23.79 17.39 -12.60
CA ARG A 246 -24.11 17.25 -14.02
C ARG A 246 -22.96 16.66 -14.84
N CYS A 247 -21.74 16.61 -14.28
CA CYS A 247 -20.59 16.03 -14.94
C CYS A 247 -20.44 14.58 -14.47
N GLY A 248 -20.52 13.60 -15.38
CA GLY A 248 -20.49 12.16 -15.06
C GLY A 248 -19.14 11.63 -14.59
N TYR A 249 -18.39 12.41 -13.80
CA TYR A 249 -17.11 12.04 -13.21
C TYR A 249 -17.31 11.33 -11.87
N PHE A 250 -16.40 10.42 -11.56
CA PHE A 250 -16.15 10.03 -10.16
C PHE A 250 -15.57 11.22 -9.40
N PHE A 251 -15.70 11.21 -8.08
CA PHE A 251 -15.18 12.27 -7.23
C PHE A 251 -14.58 11.72 -5.94
N GLU A 252 -13.62 12.46 -5.43
CA GLU A 252 -13.13 12.34 -4.06
C GLU A 252 -13.80 13.41 -3.19
N GLU A 253 -14.17 13.07 -1.97
CA GLU A 253 -14.79 14.01 -1.03
C GLU A 253 -14.14 13.99 0.35
N TYR A 254 -14.13 15.17 0.99
CA TYR A 254 -13.72 15.33 2.38
C TYR A 254 -14.46 16.50 3.03
N ALA A 255 -14.57 16.47 4.35
CA ALA A 255 -15.06 17.59 5.14
C ALA A 255 -13.89 18.50 5.55
N ASP A 256 -13.98 19.77 5.18
CA ASP A 256 -13.01 20.82 5.52
C ASP A 256 -13.55 21.71 6.64
N TYR A 257 -13.05 21.50 7.85
CA TYR A 257 -13.45 22.21 9.07
C TYR A 257 -12.96 23.67 9.12
N ALA A 258 -12.04 24.06 8.24
CA ALA A 258 -11.64 25.46 8.05
C ALA A 258 -12.58 26.19 7.07
N SER A 259 -13.62 25.53 6.56
CA SER A 259 -14.57 26.15 5.65
C SER A 259 -15.31 27.33 6.30
N PRO A 260 -15.44 28.47 5.61
CA PRO A 260 -16.28 29.58 6.07
C PRO A 260 -17.73 29.12 6.33
N ILE A 261 -18.38 29.72 7.33
CA ILE A 261 -19.73 29.32 7.78
C ILE A 261 -20.82 29.39 6.70
N ASN A 262 -20.60 30.22 5.66
CA ASN A 262 -21.52 30.39 4.54
C ASN A 262 -21.20 29.46 3.34
N GLN A 263 -20.22 28.57 3.47
CA GLN A 263 -19.83 27.61 2.44
C GLN A 263 -20.07 26.17 2.90
N PRO A 264 -20.33 25.22 1.98
CA PRO A 264 -20.38 23.81 2.33
C PRO A 264 -19.04 23.34 2.91
N MET A 265 -19.12 22.67 4.06
CA MET A 265 -17.97 21.99 4.70
C MET A 265 -17.46 20.84 3.83
N VAL A 266 -18.36 20.10 3.18
CA VAL A 266 -17.98 19.01 2.29
C VAL A 266 -17.46 19.57 0.97
N LYS A 267 -16.20 19.26 0.65
CA LYS A 267 -15.57 19.55 -0.63
C LYS A 267 -15.58 18.29 -1.49
N LYS A 268 -15.81 18.46 -2.80
CA LYS A 268 -15.82 17.37 -3.78
C LYS A 268 -14.98 17.75 -4.98
N TRP A 269 -14.07 16.87 -5.39
CA TRP A 269 -13.15 17.08 -6.50
C TRP A 269 -13.26 15.93 -7.49
N ILE A 270 -13.28 16.21 -8.79
CA ILE A 270 -13.38 15.16 -9.80
C ILE A 270 -12.09 14.34 -9.88
N ALA A 271 -12.23 13.03 -10.08
CA ALA A 271 -11.13 12.15 -10.45
C ALA A 271 -10.87 12.30 -11.96
N ARG A 272 -9.67 12.79 -12.32
CA ARG A 272 -9.25 12.95 -13.72
C ARG A 272 -7.73 12.85 -13.85
N HIS A 273 -7.28 12.56 -15.06
CA HIS A 273 -5.86 12.71 -15.44
C HIS A 273 -5.45 14.18 -15.44
N ARG A 274 -4.18 14.45 -15.07
CA ARG A 274 -3.53 15.74 -15.30
C ARG A 274 -3.32 15.86 -16.82
N LEU A 275 -3.95 16.86 -17.43
CA LEU A 275 -3.88 17.06 -18.87
C LEU A 275 -3.83 18.55 -19.19
N GLU A 276 -2.75 18.96 -19.86
CA GLU A 276 -2.46 20.34 -20.20
C GLU A 276 -2.12 20.42 -21.68
N LYS A 277 -2.61 21.45 -22.37
CA LYS A 277 -2.23 21.73 -23.76
C LYS A 277 -0.81 22.26 -23.81
N LYS A 278 0.01 21.78 -24.75
CA LYS A 278 1.31 22.41 -25.07
C LYS A 278 1.14 23.89 -25.44
N ASN A 279 0.10 24.21 -26.21
CA ASN A 279 -0.25 25.58 -26.63
C ASN A 279 -1.71 25.88 -26.24
N PRO A 280 -1.97 26.50 -25.07
CA PRO A 280 -3.33 26.74 -24.59
C PRO A 280 -4.12 27.74 -25.44
N GLU A 281 -3.44 28.68 -26.11
CA GLU A 281 -4.04 29.69 -26.99
C GLU A 281 -4.61 29.10 -28.29
N LEU A 282 -4.20 27.90 -28.67
CA LEU A 282 -4.71 27.26 -29.88
C LEU A 282 -6.05 26.55 -29.61
N PRO A 283 -7.02 26.65 -30.54
CA PRO A 283 -8.28 25.91 -30.45
C PRO A 283 -8.04 24.40 -30.26
N LYS A 284 -7.05 23.86 -30.99
CA LYS A 284 -6.55 22.49 -30.85
C LYS A 284 -5.06 22.46 -30.56
N SER A 285 -4.63 21.65 -29.60
CA SER A 285 -3.21 21.44 -29.28
C SER A 285 -2.98 20.01 -28.81
N GLU A 286 -1.80 19.47 -29.10
CA GLU A 286 -1.29 18.28 -28.41
C GLU A 286 -1.18 18.54 -26.90
N PRO A 287 -1.31 17.49 -26.06
CA PRO A 287 -1.04 17.62 -24.64
C PRO A 287 0.47 17.66 -24.35
N VAL A 288 0.85 18.24 -23.21
CA VAL A 288 2.22 18.18 -22.68
C VAL A 288 2.60 16.71 -22.46
N GLU A 289 1.74 15.96 -21.77
CA GLU A 289 1.84 14.52 -21.56
C GLU A 289 0.53 13.84 -21.99
N PRO A 290 0.55 12.91 -22.96
CA PRO A 290 -0.65 12.18 -23.36
C PRO A 290 -1.03 11.13 -22.32
N ILE A 291 -2.33 10.85 -22.22
CA ILE A 291 -2.86 9.74 -21.44
C ILE A 291 -2.65 8.46 -22.26
N VAL A 292 -1.74 7.61 -21.82
CA VAL A 292 -1.46 6.33 -22.48
C VAL A 292 -1.89 5.18 -21.57
N TYR A 293 -2.77 4.34 -22.08
CA TYR A 293 -3.12 3.05 -21.48
C TYR A 293 -2.48 1.91 -22.27
N TYR A 294 -1.94 0.93 -21.57
CA TYR A 294 -1.26 -0.22 -22.12
C TYR A 294 -2.11 -1.47 -21.93
N MET A 295 -2.35 -2.21 -23.00
CA MET A 295 -3.11 -3.45 -22.95
C MET A 295 -2.26 -4.58 -22.36
N ASP A 296 -2.84 -5.36 -21.44
CA ASP A 296 -2.20 -6.56 -20.88
C ASP A 296 -1.80 -7.53 -22.02
N PRO A 297 -0.50 -7.90 -22.13
CA PRO A 297 -0.04 -8.83 -23.16
C PRO A 297 -0.76 -10.18 -23.15
N GLY A 298 -1.28 -10.60 -21.99
CA GLY A 298 -2.03 -11.84 -21.79
C GLY A 298 -3.44 -11.82 -22.38
N THR A 299 -3.92 -10.69 -22.89
CA THR A 299 -5.20 -10.61 -23.60
C THR A 299 -5.12 -11.42 -24.91
N PRO A 300 -6.01 -12.40 -25.16
CA PRO A 300 -5.96 -13.20 -26.37
C PRO A 300 -6.54 -12.45 -27.58
N GLU A 301 -6.08 -12.79 -28.79
CA GLU A 301 -6.78 -12.40 -30.02
C GLU A 301 -8.06 -13.24 -30.22
N PRO A 302 -9.12 -12.70 -30.85
CA PRO A 302 -9.26 -11.33 -31.41
C PRO A 302 -9.66 -10.24 -30.38
N ILE A 303 -9.76 -10.60 -29.10
CA ILE A 303 -10.30 -9.72 -28.05
C ILE A 303 -9.36 -8.53 -27.83
N LYS A 304 -8.04 -8.76 -27.82
CA LYS A 304 -7.03 -7.71 -27.68
C LYS A 304 -7.23 -6.59 -28.71
N SER A 305 -7.26 -6.94 -30.00
CA SER A 305 -7.47 -5.98 -31.08
C SER A 305 -8.76 -5.18 -30.89
N ALA A 306 -9.88 -5.86 -30.57
CA ALA A 306 -11.17 -5.22 -30.36
C ALA A 306 -11.18 -4.27 -29.15
N LEU A 307 -10.54 -4.65 -28.05
CA LEU A 307 -10.43 -3.81 -26.86
C LEU A 307 -9.55 -2.59 -27.10
N MET A 308 -8.43 -2.75 -27.80
CA MET A 308 -7.55 -1.63 -28.15
C MET A 308 -8.26 -0.63 -29.06
N GLU A 309 -8.98 -1.10 -30.08
CA GLU A 309 -9.78 -0.24 -30.96
C GLU A 309 -10.88 0.49 -30.18
N GLY A 310 -11.71 -0.25 -29.44
CA GLY A 310 -12.84 0.32 -28.70
C GLY A 310 -12.41 1.31 -27.61
N ALA A 311 -11.34 1.00 -26.87
CA ALA A 311 -10.79 1.93 -25.88
C ALA A 311 -10.16 3.16 -26.56
N GLY A 312 -9.57 3.01 -27.76
CA GLY A 312 -9.01 4.10 -28.54
C GLY A 312 -10.04 5.16 -28.97
N TRP A 313 -11.32 4.81 -29.07
CA TRP A 313 -12.38 5.77 -29.42
C TRP A 313 -12.53 6.93 -28.44
N TRP A 314 -12.06 6.79 -27.20
CA TRP A 314 -12.01 7.91 -26.25
C TRP A 314 -11.22 9.11 -26.78
N ASN A 315 -10.23 8.91 -27.65
CA ASN A 315 -9.49 10.01 -28.26
C ASN A 315 -10.40 10.97 -29.05
N GLN A 316 -11.50 10.49 -29.64
CA GLN A 316 -12.47 11.34 -30.33
C GLN A 316 -13.10 12.37 -29.38
N ALA A 317 -13.39 11.98 -28.14
CA ALA A 317 -13.92 12.89 -27.11
C ALA A 317 -12.86 13.94 -26.71
N PHE A 318 -11.59 13.53 -26.59
CA PHE A 318 -10.49 14.47 -26.32
C PHE A 318 -10.24 15.42 -27.49
N GLU A 319 -10.37 14.96 -28.74
CA GLU A 319 -10.29 15.81 -29.92
C GLU A 319 -11.40 16.84 -30.01
N ALA A 320 -12.63 16.43 -29.66
CA ALA A 320 -13.76 17.34 -29.53
C ALA A 320 -13.55 18.36 -28.39
N ALA A 321 -12.85 17.97 -27.31
CA ALA A 321 -12.44 18.85 -26.23
C ALA A 321 -11.23 19.76 -26.58
N GLY A 322 -10.74 19.72 -27.82
CA GLY A 322 -9.68 20.60 -28.30
C GLY A 322 -8.26 20.05 -28.08
N TYR A 323 -8.10 18.76 -27.82
CA TYR A 323 -6.80 18.11 -27.81
C TYR A 323 -6.47 17.48 -29.17
N ILE A 324 -5.20 17.14 -29.39
CA ILE A 324 -4.73 16.34 -30.52
C ILE A 324 -4.02 15.12 -29.93
N ASN A 325 -4.49 13.90 -30.25
CA ASN A 325 -3.88 12.64 -29.80
C ASN A 325 -3.65 12.53 -28.29
N ALA A 326 -4.56 13.06 -27.47
CA ALA A 326 -4.37 13.08 -26.02
C ALA A 326 -4.67 11.77 -25.31
N PHE A 327 -5.43 10.87 -25.93
CA PHE A 327 -5.72 9.56 -25.36
C PHE A 327 -5.25 8.47 -26.31
N GLN A 328 -4.45 7.55 -25.81
CA GLN A 328 -3.80 6.52 -26.62
C GLN A 328 -3.91 5.17 -25.93
N VAL A 329 -4.14 4.12 -26.73
CA VAL A 329 -4.10 2.74 -26.27
C VAL A 329 -3.03 2.00 -27.06
N LYS A 330 -2.10 1.36 -26.36
CA LYS A 330 -0.93 0.71 -26.95
C LYS A 330 -0.73 -0.68 -26.36
N GLU A 331 0.06 -1.50 -27.03
CA GLU A 331 0.60 -2.70 -26.39
C GLU A 331 1.67 -2.30 -25.38
N LEU A 332 1.76 -3.06 -24.27
CA LEU A 332 2.82 -2.87 -23.30
C LEU A 332 4.19 -3.08 -23.98
N PRO A 333 5.13 -2.12 -23.89
CA PRO A 333 6.44 -2.25 -24.52
C PRO A 333 7.21 -3.48 -24.04
N GLU A 334 8.06 -4.03 -24.90
CA GLU A 334 8.95 -5.11 -24.51
C GLU A 334 9.86 -4.65 -23.34
N GLY A 335 9.95 -5.49 -22.30
CA GLY A 335 10.72 -5.19 -21.08
C GLY A 335 10.02 -4.29 -20.06
N ALA A 336 8.88 -3.67 -20.40
CA ALA A 336 8.05 -2.98 -19.41
C ALA A 336 7.29 -4.00 -18.54
N ASP A 337 7.05 -3.63 -17.28
CA ASP A 337 6.30 -4.45 -16.34
C ASP A 337 4.96 -3.79 -16.01
N MET A 338 3.89 -4.59 -15.93
CA MET A 338 2.56 -4.09 -15.57
C MET A 338 2.45 -3.61 -14.12
N LEU A 339 3.41 -3.99 -13.26
CA LEU A 339 3.48 -3.54 -11.88
C LEU A 339 4.22 -2.19 -11.74
N ASP A 340 4.85 -1.68 -12.78
CA ASP A 340 5.50 -0.37 -12.74
C ASP A 340 4.45 0.73 -12.88
N VAL A 341 4.29 1.57 -11.85
CA VAL A 341 3.21 2.58 -11.77
C VAL A 341 3.32 3.65 -12.86
N ARG A 342 4.46 3.73 -13.55
CA ARG A 342 4.66 4.62 -14.70
C ARG A 342 3.84 4.21 -15.92
N TYR A 343 3.24 3.02 -15.93
CA TYR A 343 2.38 2.52 -16.99
C TYR A 343 0.94 2.34 -16.49
N ASN A 344 -0.03 3.04 -17.10
CA ASN A 344 -1.44 2.75 -16.87
C ASN A 344 -1.81 1.49 -17.64
N VAL A 345 -2.23 0.41 -16.96
CA VAL A 345 -2.51 -0.87 -17.62
C VAL A 345 -4.00 -1.18 -17.64
N ILE A 346 -4.52 -1.61 -18.79
CA ILE A 346 -5.81 -2.27 -18.92
C ILE A 346 -5.57 -3.77 -18.70
N GLN A 347 -5.87 -4.25 -17.49
CA GLN A 347 -5.59 -5.62 -17.09
C GLN A 347 -6.67 -6.58 -17.58
N TRP A 348 -6.25 -7.70 -18.19
CA TRP A 348 -7.15 -8.78 -18.58
C TRP A 348 -7.28 -9.81 -17.47
N VAL A 349 -8.50 -10.13 -17.06
CA VAL A 349 -8.80 -11.02 -15.92
C VAL A 349 -9.71 -12.15 -16.38
N HIS A 350 -9.30 -13.39 -16.11
CA HIS A 350 -10.13 -14.56 -16.32
C HIS A 350 -10.96 -14.89 -15.08
N ARG A 351 -12.22 -15.28 -15.29
CA ARG A 351 -13.16 -15.71 -14.25
C ARG A 351 -13.84 -17.02 -14.64
N ALA A 352 -14.47 -17.70 -13.68
CA ALA A 352 -15.23 -18.93 -13.92
C ALA A 352 -16.36 -18.76 -14.96
N THR A 353 -16.95 -17.57 -15.01
CA THR A 353 -17.85 -17.14 -16.09
C THR A 353 -17.06 -16.35 -17.13
N ARG A 354 -17.37 -16.48 -18.43
CA ARG A 354 -16.82 -15.58 -19.45
C ARG A 354 -17.29 -14.14 -19.17
N GLY A 355 -16.38 -13.24 -18.81
CA GLY A 355 -16.68 -11.86 -18.44
C GLY A 355 -15.57 -11.21 -17.63
#